data_AF-A0A1I9G170-F1
#
_entry.id   AF-A0A1I9G170-F1
#
_cell.length_a   1.000
_cell.length_b   1.000
_cell.length_c   1.000
_cell.angle_alpha   90.00
_cell.angle_beta   90.00
_cell.angle_gamma   90.00
#
_symmetry.space_group_name_H-M   'P 1'
#
loop_
_entity.id
_entity.type
_entity.pdbx_description
1 polymer ?
#
loop_
_entity_poly.entity_id
_entity_poly.type
_entity_poly.pdbx_seq_one_letter_code
_entity_poly.pdbx_strand_id
1 'polypeptide(L)'
;MSVKRKSTRIVTGVKSIGIKSVDEYFKQAIAPLAVSIEMRNILESSLVKWRNDCGVGPAGTIRQGLRLMLTRTKTAAMNVSPPHSPHRSDDPTEFVEYAPSFAICSDEKTYPIIVTRGIFPAELQKTFDSMSELLDICAKILVNTDPLLTKLETATKRITECNTELSQLCVNAGLHGAKANRAVENFAWNVRLLKTHLTLMNKTQTEANNIVKQVFDVGCTLGILSEKSTTEICKNRFSHSPTSSLSNTGNAEPEMQVMKGKQWEECFGEILFRLLQKLLENLSPMDPIGMEETRVRVMQLISKILLNHLTLV
;
A
#
# COMPACT_ATOMS: atom_id res chain seq x y z
N MET A 1 20.46 8.88 -32.99
CA MET A 1 20.39 8.92 -31.50
C MET A 1 20.22 10.32 -30.87
N SER A 2 20.19 11.43 -31.64
CA SER A 2 20.16 12.80 -31.07
C SER A 2 18.78 13.28 -30.58
N VAL A 3 17.70 12.90 -31.26
CA VAL A 3 16.34 13.41 -30.97
C VAL A 3 15.82 12.91 -29.61
N LYS A 4 16.00 11.62 -29.31
CA LYS A 4 15.52 11.00 -28.06
C LYS A 4 16.19 11.64 -26.83
N ARG A 5 17.52 11.88 -26.88
CA ARG A 5 18.28 12.55 -25.82
C ARG A 5 17.83 14.00 -25.60
N LYS A 6 17.52 14.73 -26.68
CA LYS A 6 17.03 16.12 -26.60
C LYS A 6 15.64 16.19 -25.96
N SER A 7 14.76 15.25 -26.31
CA SER A 7 13.43 15.11 -25.70
C SER A 7 13.52 14.76 -24.21
N THR A 8 14.36 13.79 -23.81
CA THR A 8 14.53 13.42 -22.39
C THR A 8 15.07 14.58 -21.54
N ARG A 9 15.98 15.40 -22.08
CA ARG A 9 16.49 16.59 -21.39
C ARG A 9 15.38 17.64 -21.15
N ILE A 10 14.47 17.79 -22.12
CA ILE A 10 13.30 18.68 -21.99
C ILE A 10 12.34 18.14 -20.93
N VAL A 11 12.08 16.82 -20.92
CA VAL A 11 11.23 16.15 -19.93
C VAL A 11 11.76 16.32 -18.51
N THR A 12 13.08 16.18 -18.32
CA THR A 12 13.71 16.34 -16.99
C THR A 12 13.89 17.80 -16.57
N GLY A 13 13.92 18.77 -17.49
CA GLY A 13 14.13 20.18 -17.17
C GLY A 13 15.58 20.58 -16.85
N VAL A 14 16.56 19.71 -17.11
CA VAL A 14 17.99 19.96 -16.86
C VAL A 14 18.58 20.96 -17.88
N LYS A 15 19.07 22.10 -17.40
CA LYS A 15 19.67 23.18 -18.21
C LYS A 15 21.16 22.94 -18.49
N SER A 16 21.70 23.55 -19.55
CA SER A 16 23.15 23.50 -19.82
C SER A 16 23.86 24.59 -19.06
N ILE A 17 24.99 24.24 -18.47
CA ILE A 17 25.80 25.18 -17.71
C ILE A 17 26.86 25.80 -18.60
N GLY A 18 27.33 25.08 -19.63
CA GLY A 18 28.38 25.55 -20.53
C GLY A 18 29.79 25.21 -20.06
N ILE A 19 29.90 24.44 -18.97
CA ILE A 19 31.16 23.87 -18.47
C ILE A 19 31.11 22.37 -18.73
N LYS A 20 31.98 21.87 -19.60
CA LYS A 20 31.91 20.49 -20.12
C LYS A 20 31.94 19.43 -19.01
N SER A 21 32.85 19.54 -18.04
CA SER A 21 32.98 18.60 -16.93
C SER A 21 31.71 18.53 -16.08
N VAL A 22 31.14 19.70 -15.77
CA VAL A 22 29.91 19.81 -14.96
C VAL A 22 28.69 19.30 -15.73
N ASP A 23 28.56 19.65 -17.01
CA ASP A 23 27.47 19.18 -17.88
C ASP A 23 27.49 17.64 -18.02
N GLU A 24 28.66 16.98 -18.00
CA GLU A 24 28.75 15.51 -17.99
C GLU A 24 28.20 14.88 -16.71
N TYR A 25 28.40 15.49 -15.54
CA TYR A 25 27.81 14.98 -14.30
C TYR A 25 26.27 15.06 -14.33
N PHE A 26 25.71 16.17 -14.82
CA PHE A 26 24.26 16.29 -14.97
C PHE A 26 23.70 15.33 -16.02
N LYS A 27 24.43 15.05 -17.11
CA LYS A 27 24.02 14.05 -18.11
C LYS A 27 23.85 12.65 -17.50
N GLN A 28 24.68 12.27 -16.53
CA GLN A 28 24.56 10.98 -15.83
C GLN A 28 23.25 10.89 -15.03
N ALA A 29 22.71 12.02 -14.55
CA ALA A 29 21.45 12.07 -13.82
C ALA A 29 20.19 12.09 -14.73
N ILE A 30 20.30 12.48 -16.01
CA ILE A 30 19.14 12.64 -16.90
C ILE A 30 18.33 11.35 -17.05
N ALA A 31 18.98 10.21 -17.30
CA ALA A 31 18.28 8.95 -17.52
C ALA A 31 17.58 8.44 -16.24
N PRO A 32 18.25 8.37 -15.07
CA PRO A 32 17.57 8.02 -13.82
C PRO A 32 16.41 8.97 -13.45
N LEU A 33 16.56 10.29 -13.69
CA LEU A 33 15.48 11.26 -13.47
C LEU A 33 14.27 10.98 -14.35
N ALA A 34 14.48 10.72 -15.64
CA ALA A 34 13.39 10.43 -16.56
C ALA A 34 12.60 9.19 -16.15
N VAL A 35 13.29 8.13 -15.70
CA VAL A 35 12.64 6.92 -15.17
C VAL A 35 11.86 7.24 -13.89
N SER A 36 12.43 8.00 -12.97
CA SER A 36 11.75 8.43 -11.73
C SER A 36 10.47 9.22 -12.00
N ILE A 37 10.51 10.16 -12.94
CA ILE A 37 9.34 10.96 -13.35
C ILE A 37 8.25 10.05 -13.94
N GLU A 38 8.64 9.14 -14.82
CA GLU A 38 7.70 8.22 -15.46
C GLU A 38 7.04 7.29 -14.43
N MET A 39 7.80 6.74 -13.48
CA MET A 39 7.27 5.91 -12.39
C MET A 39 6.21 6.64 -11.56
N ARG A 40 6.43 7.93 -11.27
CA ARG A 40 5.44 8.77 -10.59
C ARG A 40 4.17 8.91 -11.41
N ASN A 41 4.31 9.26 -12.68
CA ASN A 41 3.17 9.50 -13.57
C ASN A 41 2.32 8.23 -13.76
N ILE A 42 2.97 7.08 -13.95
CA ILE A 42 2.29 5.79 -14.08
C ILE A 42 1.55 5.42 -12.78
N LEU A 43 2.15 5.64 -11.61
CA LEU A 43 1.45 5.41 -10.33
C LEU A 43 0.21 6.29 -10.18
N GLU A 44 0.33 7.60 -10.42
CA GLU A 44 -0.78 8.54 -10.27
C GLU A 44 -1.92 8.24 -11.24
N SER A 45 -1.59 7.98 -12.51
CA SER A 45 -2.58 7.64 -13.54
C SER A 45 -3.28 6.31 -13.27
N SER A 46 -2.54 5.27 -12.86
CA SER A 46 -3.11 3.97 -12.51
C SER A 46 -4.03 4.06 -11.28
N LEU A 47 -3.63 4.83 -10.27
CA LEU A 47 -4.44 5.05 -9.08
C LEU A 47 -5.76 5.78 -9.41
N VAL A 48 -5.71 6.80 -10.27
CA VAL A 48 -6.92 7.50 -10.75
C VAL A 48 -7.80 6.57 -11.57
N LYS A 49 -7.22 5.78 -12.49
CA LYS A 49 -7.95 4.77 -13.29
C LYS A 49 -8.68 3.78 -12.40
N TRP A 50 -8.00 3.20 -11.42
CA TRP A 50 -8.60 2.27 -10.47
C TRP A 50 -9.72 2.93 -9.66
N ARG A 51 -9.54 4.16 -9.16
CA ARG A 51 -10.60 4.87 -8.42
C ARG A 51 -11.87 5.04 -9.25
N ASN A 52 -11.70 5.44 -10.51
CA ASN A 52 -12.82 5.61 -11.45
C ASN A 52 -13.52 4.28 -11.73
N ASP A 53 -12.76 3.22 -12.04
CA ASP A 53 -13.32 1.89 -12.32
C ASP A 53 -14.02 1.31 -11.08
N CYS A 54 -13.45 1.50 -9.89
CA CYS A 54 -14.06 1.09 -8.63
C CYS A 54 -15.30 1.92 -8.27
N GLY A 55 -15.45 3.12 -8.82
CA GLY A 55 -16.53 4.06 -8.49
C GLY A 55 -16.34 4.72 -7.11
N VAL A 56 -15.11 4.83 -6.62
CA VAL A 56 -14.80 5.68 -5.47
C VAL A 56 -14.48 7.09 -5.94
N GLY A 57 -14.84 8.11 -5.14
CA GLY A 57 -14.61 9.50 -5.52
C GLY A 57 -13.11 9.83 -5.72
N PRO A 58 -12.76 11.02 -6.24
CA PRO A 58 -11.37 11.39 -6.53
C PRO A 58 -10.42 11.31 -5.32
N ALA A 59 -10.94 11.55 -4.12
CA ALA A 59 -10.23 11.42 -2.84
C ALA A 59 -10.44 10.05 -2.16
N GLY A 60 -10.99 9.07 -2.89
CA GLY A 60 -11.27 7.74 -2.41
C GLY A 60 -10.01 6.97 -2.01
N THR A 61 -10.08 6.32 -0.87
CA THR A 61 -8.96 5.54 -0.30
C THR A 61 -8.97 4.09 -0.80
N ILE A 62 -7.81 3.43 -0.74
CA ILE A 62 -7.68 1.99 -1.03
C ILE A 62 -8.65 1.18 -0.16
N ARG A 63 -8.77 1.55 1.12
CA ARG A 63 -9.70 0.94 2.08
C ARG A 63 -11.16 1.02 1.62
N GLN A 64 -11.61 2.19 1.19
CA GLN A 64 -12.98 2.38 0.70
C GLN A 64 -13.23 1.55 -0.57
N GLY A 65 -12.28 1.55 -1.51
CA GLY A 65 -12.41 0.78 -2.74
C GLY A 65 -12.47 -0.72 -2.48
N LEU A 66 -11.59 -1.28 -1.63
CA LEU A 66 -11.62 -2.70 -1.28
C LEU A 66 -12.92 -3.12 -0.59
N ARG A 67 -13.44 -2.29 0.32
CA ARG A 67 -14.76 -2.52 0.94
C ARG A 67 -15.86 -2.58 -0.11
N LEU A 68 -15.84 -1.64 -1.07
CA LEU A 68 -16.84 -1.58 -2.14
C LEU A 68 -16.72 -2.77 -3.10
N MET A 69 -15.50 -3.16 -3.48
CA MET A 69 -15.23 -4.35 -4.29
C MET A 69 -15.79 -5.62 -3.62
N LEU A 70 -15.59 -5.78 -2.31
CA LEU A 70 -16.16 -6.89 -1.54
C LEU A 70 -17.68 -6.88 -1.52
N THR A 71 -18.30 -5.73 -1.23
CA THR A 71 -19.76 -5.60 -1.23
C THR A 71 -20.33 -5.96 -2.59
N ARG A 72 -19.77 -5.41 -3.68
CA ARG A 72 -20.22 -5.69 -5.06
C ARG A 72 -20.04 -7.16 -5.44
N THR A 73 -18.96 -7.79 -5.00
CA THR A 73 -18.74 -9.22 -5.22
C THR A 73 -19.80 -10.06 -4.51
N LYS A 74 -20.11 -9.77 -3.24
CA LYS A 74 -21.18 -10.45 -2.50
C LYS A 74 -22.54 -10.27 -3.16
N THR A 75 -22.87 -9.07 -3.60
CA THR A 75 -24.11 -8.80 -4.35
C THR A 75 -24.17 -9.59 -5.65
N ALA A 76 -23.07 -9.64 -6.42
CA ALA A 76 -23.01 -10.43 -7.64
C ALA A 76 -23.20 -11.93 -7.37
N ALA A 77 -22.62 -12.47 -6.30
CA ALA A 77 -22.79 -13.87 -5.90
C ALA A 77 -24.23 -14.21 -5.51
N MET A 78 -24.92 -13.30 -4.81
CA MET A 78 -26.34 -13.49 -4.47
C MET A 78 -27.24 -13.49 -5.71
N ASN A 79 -26.90 -12.69 -6.74
CA ASN A 79 -27.69 -12.63 -7.98
C ASN A 79 -27.52 -13.86 -8.88
N VAL A 80 -26.43 -14.62 -8.73
CA VAL A 80 -26.21 -15.89 -9.45
C VAL A 80 -26.95 -17.05 -8.79
N SER A 81 -27.35 -16.92 -7.52
CA SER A 81 -28.14 -17.92 -6.80
C SER A 81 -29.65 -17.75 -7.13
N PRO A 82 -30.33 -18.74 -7.74
CA PRO A 82 -31.77 -18.63 -8.00
C PRO A 82 -32.57 -18.59 -6.68
N PRO A 83 -33.75 -17.94 -6.62
CA PRO A 83 -34.70 -18.19 -5.55
C PRO A 83 -35.06 -19.68 -5.53
N HIS A 84 -35.11 -20.29 -4.35
CA HIS A 84 -35.35 -21.73 -4.14
C HIS A 84 -36.48 -22.29 -5.04
N SER A 85 -36.09 -22.90 -6.16
CA SER A 85 -36.92 -23.81 -6.93
C SER A 85 -36.90 -25.17 -6.23
N PRO A 86 -38.04 -25.89 -6.13
CA PRO A 86 -38.09 -27.18 -5.44
C PRO A 86 -37.41 -28.33 -6.22
N HIS A 87 -36.78 -28.07 -7.37
CA HIS A 87 -36.04 -29.09 -8.12
C HIS A 87 -34.54 -29.04 -7.80
N ARG A 88 -34.15 -29.85 -6.82
CA ARG A 88 -32.77 -30.11 -6.43
C ARG A 88 -32.12 -31.03 -7.45
N SER A 89 -31.14 -30.54 -8.21
CA SER A 89 -30.08 -31.42 -8.72
C SER A 89 -29.13 -31.69 -7.55
N ASP A 90 -28.91 -32.96 -7.22
CA ASP A 90 -28.12 -33.42 -6.07
C ASP A 90 -26.60 -33.36 -6.31
N ASP A 91 -26.11 -32.44 -7.15
CA ASP A 91 -24.67 -32.19 -7.32
C ASP A 91 -24.28 -30.86 -6.65
N PRO A 92 -23.72 -30.88 -5.42
CA PRO A 92 -23.30 -29.68 -4.68
C PRO A 92 -22.13 -28.95 -5.33
N THR A 93 -21.50 -29.53 -6.35
CA THR A 93 -20.22 -29.10 -6.91
C THR A 93 -20.37 -28.11 -8.06
N GLU A 94 -21.44 -28.22 -8.87
CA GLU A 94 -21.68 -27.33 -10.03
C GLU A 94 -22.06 -25.89 -9.64
N PHE A 95 -22.74 -25.67 -8.51
CA PHE A 95 -23.22 -24.34 -8.12
C PHE A 95 -22.15 -23.45 -7.47
N VAL A 96 -21.06 -24.03 -6.96
CA VAL A 96 -20.00 -23.28 -6.26
C VAL A 96 -18.98 -22.68 -7.23
N GLU A 97 -18.87 -23.22 -8.45
CA GLU A 97 -17.83 -22.84 -9.42
C GLU A 97 -18.12 -21.50 -10.13
N TYR A 98 -19.39 -21.10 -10.24
CA TYR A 98 -19.79 -19.87 -10.93
C TYR A 98 -19.91 -18.63 -10.03
N ALA A 99 -20.03 -18.83 -8.71
CA ALA A 99 -20.24 -17.73 -7.78
C ALA A 99 -18.98 -16.84 -7.67
N PRO A 100 -19.07 -15.53 -7.99
CA PRO A 100 -17.92 -14.64 -7.94
C PRO A 100 -17.38 -14.50 -6.51
N SER A 101 -16.08 -14.73 -6.36
CA SER A 101 -15.35 -14.53 -5.12
C SER A 101 -13.91 -14.10 -5.42
N PHE A 102 -13.24 -13.46 -4.47
CA PHE A 102 -11.83 -13.11 -4.64
C PHE A 102 -11.08 -13.18 -3.31
N ALA A 103 -9.77 -13.35 -3.42
CA ALA A 103 -8.86 -13.34 -2.29
C ALA A 103 -7.61 -12.50 -2.60
N ILE A 104 -6.99 -11.98 -1.55
CA ILE A 104 -5.68 -11.34 -1.59
C ILE A 104 -4.65 -12.37 -1.16
N CYS A 105 -3.67 -12.62 -2.02
CA CYS A 105 -2.54 -13.51 -1.79
C CYS A 105 -1.24 -12.69 -1.76
N SER A 106 -0.18 -13.29 -1.26
CA SER A 106 1.19 -12.78 -1.41
C SER A 106 1.85 -13.48 -2.60
N ASP A 107 2.58 -12.73 -3.42
CA ASP A 107 3.50 -13.29 -4.42
C ASP A 107 4.79 -13.80 -3.77
N GLU A 108 5.69 -14.37 -4.57
CA GLU A 108 7.01 -14.86 -4.13
C GLU A 108 7.89 -13.75 -3.52
N LYS A 109 7.59 -12.49 -3.82
CA LYS A 109 8.31 -11.29 -3.36
C LYS A 109 7.53 -10.55 -2.26
N THR A 110 6.53 -11.19 -1.65
CA THR A 110 5.67 -10.66 -0.57
C THR A 110 4.77 -9.47 -0.95
N TYR A 111 4.54 -9.24 -2.25
CA TYR A 111 3.60 -8.23 -2.76
C TYR A 111 2.18 -8.81 -2.91
N PRO A 112 1.13 -7.99 -2.73
CA PRO A 112 -0.24 -8.44 -2.82
C PRO A 112 -0.62 -8.76 -4.27
N ILE A 113 -1.26 -9.90 -4.48
CA ILE A 113 -1.93 -10.29 -5.71
C ILE A 113 -3.41 -10.48 -5.42
N ILE A 114 -4.28 -9.98 -6.29
CA ILE A 114 -5.71 -10.28 -6.22
C ILE A 114 -6.00 -11.48 -7.13
N VAL A 115 -6.60 -12.51 -6.55
CA VAL A 115 -7.03 -13.72 -7.25
C VAL A 115 -8.56 -13.73 -7.28
N THR A 116 -9.14 -13.66 -8.47
CA THR A 116 -10.59 -13.76 -8.70
C THR A 116 -10.98 -15.20 -9.06
N ARG A 117 -12.20 -15.61 -8.67
CA ARG A 117 -12.80 -16.92 -8.97
C ARG A 117 -14.28 -16.74 -9.32
N GLY A 118 -14.82 -17.56 -10.22
CA GLY A 118 -16.19 -17.42 -10.72
C GLY A 118 -16.33 -16.32 -11.79
N ILE A 119 -17.57 -16.04 -12.20
CA ILE A 119 -17.87 -15.09 -13.27
C ILE A 119 -18.31 -13.74 -12.69
N PHE A 120 -17.60 -12.68 -13.07
CA PHE A 120 -17.88 -11.32 -12.64
C PHE A 120 -18.62 -10.52 -13.73
N PRO A 121 -19.54 -9.61 -13.36
CA PRO A 121 -20.02 -8.58 -14.27
C PRO A 121 -18.85 -7.76 -14.84
N ALA A 122 -18.93 -7.35 -16.11
CA ALA A 122 -17.82 -6.72 -16.83
C ALA A 122 -17.25 -5.47 -16.13
N GLU A 123 -18.11 -4.63 -15.56
CA GLU A 123 -17.68 -3.43 -14.81
C GLU A 123 -16.90 -3.78 -13.54
N LEU A 124 -17.30 -4.84 -12.84
CA LEU A 124 -16.63 -5.31 -11.63
C LEU A 124 -15.31 -6.01 -11.97
N GLN A 125 -15.27 -6.81 -13.05
CA GLN A 125 -14.02 -7.41 -13.54
C GLN A 125 -12.99 -6.33 -13.89
N LYS A 126 -13.41 -5.26 -14.59
CA LYS A 126 -12.55 -4.11 -14.92
C LYS A 126 -11.93 -3.45 -13.66
N THR A 127 -12.68 -3.42 -12.56
CA THR A 127 -12.17 -2.93 -11.26
C THR A 127 -11.05 -3.82 -10.72
N PHE A 128 -11.19 -5.14 -10.83
CA PHE A 128 -10.15 -6.09 -10.40
C PHE A 128 -8.90 -6.01 -11.30
N ASP A 129 -9.08 -5.86 -12.61
CA ASP A 129 -7.98 -5.75 -13.56
C ASP A 129 -7.16 -4.47 -13.31
N SER A 130 -7.84 -3.32 -13.13
CA SER A 130 -7.18 -2.06 -12.81
C SER A 130 -6.49 -2.07 -11.43
N MET A 131 -7.05 -2.75 -10.44
CA MET A 131 -6.41 -2.92 -9.14
C MET A 131 -5.15 -3.80 -9.24
N SER A 132 -5.21 -4.87 -10.02
CA SER A 132 -4.06 -5.77 -10.23
C SER A 132 -2.93 -5.05 -10.95
N GLU A 133 -3.25 -4.25 -11.96
CA GLU A 133 -2.30 -3.35 -12.64
C GLU A 133 -1.65 -2.36 -11.68
N LEU A 134 -2.44 -1.73 -10.80
CA LEU A 134 -1.93 -0.81 -9.78
C LEU A 134 -0.95 -1.51 -8.81
N LEU A 135 -1.26 -2.74 -8.38
CA LEU A 135 -0.41 -3.52 -7.49
C LEU A 135 0.91 -3.92 -8.15
N ASP A 136 0.89 -4.31 -9.42
CA ASP A 136 2.10 -4.59 -10.21
C ASP A 136 2.97 -3.34 -10.36
N ILE A 137 2.37 -2.17 -10.60
CA ILE A 137 3.08 -0.89 -10.61
C ILE A 137 3.71 -0.59 -9.24
N CYS A 138 2.98 -0.81 -8.14
CA CYS A 138 3.53 -0.63 -6.79
C CYS A 138 4.73 -1.55 -6.54
N ALA A 139 4.63 -2.83 -6.88
CA ALA A 139 5.73 -3.79 -6.75
C ALA A 139 6.95 -3.36 -7.58
N LYS A 140 6.74 -2.96 -8.84
CA LYS A 140 7.81 -2.42 -9.71
C LYS A 140 8.46 -1.19 -9.11
N ILE A 141 7.70 -0.28 -8.50
CA ILE A 141 8.25 0.91 -7.83
C ILE A 141 9.13 0.50 -6.66
N LEU A 142 8.63 -0.36 -5.77
CA LEU A 142 9.34 -0.78 -4.57
C LEU A 142 10.66 -1.51 -4.88
N VAL A 143 10.71 -2.28 -5.98
CA VAL A 143 11.94 -2.95 -6.44
C VAL A 143 12.93 -1.97 -7.09
N ASN A 144 12.45 -0.99 -7.86
CA ASN A 144 13.32 -0.14 -8.69
C ASN A 144 13.76 1.16 -8.03
N THR A 145 13.09 1.61 -6.95
CA THR A 145 13.44 2.89 -6.32
C THR A 145 14.85 2.91 -5.74
N ASP A 146 15.27 1.91 -4.95
CA ASP A 146 16.58 1.97 -4.28
C ASP A 146 17.75 2.01 -5.28
N PRO A 147 17.79 1.17 -6.35
CA PRO A 147 18.83 1.28 -7.37
C PRO A 147 18.85 2.63 -8.10
N LEU A 148 17.68 3.27 -8.28
CA LEU A 148 17.58 4.60 -8.89
C LEU A 148 18.05 5.69 -7.93
N LEU A 149 17.72 5.58 -6.64
CA LEU A 149 18.15 6.49 -5.59
C LEU A 149 19.67 6.51 -5.51
N THR A 150 20.30 5.34 -5.42
CA THR A 150 21.77 5.23 -5.37
C THR A 150 22.44 5.88 -6.58
N LYS A 151 21.89 5.71 -7.79
CA LYS A 151 22.42 6.35 -9.01
C LYS A 151 22.31 7.88 -8.95
N LEU A 152 21.17 8.40 -8.51
CA LEU A 152 20.94 9.84 -8.39
C LEU A 152 21.76 10.48 -7.25
N GLU A 153 21.89 9.81 -6.12
CA GLU A 153 22.72 10.26 -5.00
C GLU A 153 24.20 10.30 -5.38
N THR A 154 24.69 9.28 -6.10
CA THR A 154 26.07 9.26 -6.61
C THR A 154 26.34 10.43 -7.55
N ALA A 155 25.41 10.73 -8.47
CA ALA A 155 25.54 11.89 -9.35
C ALA A 155 25.47 13.21 -8.55
N THR A 156 24.56 13.31 -7.58
CA THR A 156 24.37 14.49 -6.74
C THR A 156 25.59 14.79 -5.87
N LYS A 157 26.27 13.76 -5.36
CA LYS A 157 27.51 13.91 -4.58
C LYS A 157 28.60 14.59 -5.41
N ARG A 158 28.88 14.08 -6.62
CA ARG A 158 29.88 14.66 -7.55
C ARG A 158 29.52 16.09 -7.98
N ILE A 159 28.23 16.37 -8.17
CA ILE A 159 27.75 17.73 -8.51
C ILE A 159 27.98 18.69 -7.33
N THR A 160 27.78 18.22 -6.10
CA THR A 160 27.95 19.04 -4.89
C THR A 160 29.42 19.44 -4.69
N GLU A 161 30.35 18.55 -5.01
CA GLU A 161 31.80 18.83 -5.00
C GLU A 161 32.18 19.95 -6.01
N CYS A 162 31.46 20.07 -7.13
CA CYS A 162 31.68 21.17 -8.08
C CYS A 162 31.20 22.53 -7.57
N ASN A 163 30.33 22.58 -6.57
CA ASN A 163 29.72 23.84 -6.10
C ASN A 163 30.74 24.78 -5.45
N THR A 164 31.74 24.23 -4.74
CA THR A 164 32.78 25.03 -4.06
C THR A 164 33.74 25.68 -5.06
N GLU A 165 33.94 25.07 -6.23
CA GLU A 165 34.89 25.51 -7.26
C GLU A 165 34.20 26.15 -8.47
N LEU A 166 32.88 26.33 -8.44
CA LEU A 166 32.09 26.72 -9.61
C LEU A 166 32.57 28.03 -10.25
N SER A 167 32.92 29.03 -9.44
CA SER A 167 33.45 30.31 -9.92
C SER A 167 34.77 30.14 -10.67
N GLN A 168 35.66 29.29 -10.17
CA GLN A 168 36.93 28.98 -10.84
C GLN A 168 36.70 28.18 -12.12
N LEU A 169 35.77 27.22 -12.10
CA LEU A 169 35.40 26.44 -13.27
C LEU A 169 34.79 27.30 -14.39
N CYS A 170 34.02 28.35 -14.05
CA CYS A 170 33.54 29.34 -15.01
C CYS A 170 34.71 30.05 -15.70
N VAL A 171 35.66 30.57 -14.92
CA VAL A 171 36.85 31.27 -15.45
C VAL A 171 37.67 30.34 -16.35
N ASN A 172 37.95 29.11 -15.88
CA ASN A 172 38.70 28.11 -16.64
C ASN A 172 38.01 27.69 -17.95
N ALA A 173 36.67 27.77 -18.01
CA ALA A 173 35.88 27.53 -19.21
C ALA A 173 35.72 28.79 -20.10
N GLY A 174 36.36 29.91 -19.75
CA GLY A 174 36.28 31.18 -20.48
C GLY A 174 34.93 31.90 -20.33
N LEU A 175 34.16 31.59 -19.28
CA LEU A 175 32.89 32.23 -18.97
C LEU A 175 33.10 33.43 -18.06
N HIS A 176 32.71 34.62 -18.52
CA HIS A 176 32.82 35.87 -17.78
C HIS A 176 31.52 36.68 -17.81
N GLY A 177 31.35 37.59 -16.84
CA GLY A 177 30.22 38.51 -16.76
C GLY A 177 28.86 37.80 -16.79
N ALA A 178 27.95 38.27 -17.64
CA ALA A 178 26.60 37.71 -17.77
C ALA A 178 26.58 36.20 -18.11
N LYS A 179 27.58 35.69 -18.85
CA LYS A 179 27.66 34.26 -19.19
C LYS A 179 28.01 33.41 -17.96
N ALA A 180 28.92 33.90 -17.10
CA ALA A 180 29.25 33.25 -15.84
C ALA A 180 28.05 33.25 -14.88
N ASN A 181 27.34 34.37 -14.76
CA ASN A 181 26.14 34.47 -13.94
C ASN A 181 25.07 33.46 -14.37
N ARG A 182 24.81 33.35 -15.69
CA ARG A 182 23.87 32.38 -16.24
C ARG A 182 24.28 30.93 -15.98
N ALA A 183 25.58 30.62 -16.02
CA ALA A 183 26.10 29.29 -15.70
C ALA A 183 25.82 28.94 -14.23
N VAL A 184 26.07 29.88 -13.31
CA VAL A 184 25.79 29.72 -11.87
C VAL A 184 24.28 29.55 -11.61
N GLU A 185 23.43 30.35 -12.25
CA GLU A 185 21.97 30.23 -12.14
C GLU A 185 21.46 28.86 -12.66
N ASN A 186 21.96 28.42 -13.81
CA ASN A 186 21.61 27.13 -14.39
C ASN A 186 22.08 25.96 -13.51
N PHE A 187 23.28 26.08 -12.92
CA PHE A 187 23.78 25.10 -11.96
C PHE A 187 22.86 25.02 -10.73
N ALA A 188 22.54 26.17 -10.13
CA ALA A 188 21.67 26.24 -8.95
C ALA A 188 20.26 25.70 -9.25
N TRP A 189 19.72 25.98 -10.44
CA TRP A 189 18.46 25.40 -10.92
C TRP A 189 18.53 23.88 -10.99
N ASN A 190 19.56 23.34 -11.64
CA ASN A 190 19.71 21.89 -11.79
C ASN A 190 19.92 21.19 -10.44
N VAL A 191 20.65 21.78 -9.49
CA VAL A 191 20.80 21.23 -8.13
C VAL A 191 19.46 21.20 -7.39
N ARG A 192 18.67 22.28 -7.46
CA ARG A 192 17.32 22.29 -6.86
C ARG A 192 16.42 21.23 -7.49
N LEU A 193 16.43 21.12 -8.81
CA LEU A 193 15.69 20.12 -9.56
C LEU A 193 16.03 18.70 -9.09
N LEU A 194 17.32 18.35 -8.98
CA LEU A 194 17.75 17.04 -8.48
C LEU A 194 17.24 16.76 -7.06
N LYS A 195 17.38 17.73 -6.15
CA LYS A 195 16.88 17.61 -4.77
C LYS A 195 15.37 17.39 -4.73
N THR A 196 14.61 18.13 -5.54
CA THR A 196 13.15 17.96 -5.65
C THR A 196 12.79 16.56 -6.11
N HIS A 197 13.46 16.02 -7.13
CA HIS A 197 13.18 14.68 -7.63
C HIS A 197 13.59 13.56 -6.67
N LEU A 198 14.69 13.72 -5.92
CA LEU A 198 15.06 12.78 -4.85
C LEU A 198 13.95 12.70 -3.79
N THR A 199 13.46 13.84 -3.32
CA THR A 199 12.33 13.90 -2.37
C THR A 199 11.06 13.29 -2.96
N LEU A 200 10.74 13.60 -4.22
CA LEU A 200 9.55 13.07 -4.89
C LEU A 200 9.62 11.55 -5.09
N MET A 201 10.80 11.00 -5.36
CA MET A 201 10.99 9.56 -5.52
C MET A 201 10.78 8.81 -4.20
N ASN A 202 11.32 9.33 -3.08
CA ASN A 202 11.04 8.79 -1.74
C ASN A 202 9.55 8.85 -1.40
N LYS A 203 8.88 9.95 -1.75
CA LYS A 203 7.42 10.08 -1.58
C LYS A 203 6.66 9.04 -2.42
N THR A 204 7.08 8.79 -3.65
CA THR A 204 6.47 7.81 -4.56
C THR A 204 6.63 6.39 -4.03
N GLN A 205 7.81 6.04 -3.52
CA GLN A 205 8.06 4.75 -2.87
C GLN A 205 7.21 4.59 -1.60
N THR A 206 7.14 5.63 -0.78
CA THR A 206 6.31 5.65 0.44
C THR A 206 4.83 5.46 0.10
N GLU A 207 4.34 6.13 -0.94
CA GLU A 207 2.95 5.99 -1.41
C GLU A 207 2.66 4.58 -1.92
N ALA A 208 3.54 4.00 -2.75
CA ALA A 208 3.41 2.61 -3.21
C ALA A 208 3.41 1.61 -2.03
N ASN A 209 4.30 1.80 -1.05
CA ASN A 209 4.35 0.97 0.15
C ASN A 209 3.07 1.10 0.99
N ASN A 210 2.55 2.32 1.14
CA ASN A 210 1.30 2.58 1.85
C ASN A 210 0.10 1.93 1.17
N ILE A 211 0.06 1.89 -0.17
CA ILE A 211 -0.97 1.16 -0.92
C ILE A 211 -0.87 -0.33 -0.61
N VAL A 212 0.32 -0.93 -0.76
CA VAL A 212 0.55 -2.35 -0.47
C VAL A 212 0.14 -2.73 0.96
N LYS A 213 0.58 -1.97 1.96
CA LYS A 213 0.22 -2.20 3.37
C LYS A 213 -1.29 -2.10 3.58
N GLN A 214 -1.94 -1.08 3.02
CA GLN A 214 -3.39 -0.93 3.14
C GLN A 214 -4.14 -2.11 2.53
N VAL A 215 -3.67 -2.66 1.40
CA VAL A 215 -4.31 -3.83 0.79
C VAL A 215 -4.27 -5.03 1.72
N PHE A 216 -3.12 -5.31 2.33
CA PHE A 216 -2.99 -6.38 3.31
C PHE A 216 -3.80 -6.15 4.58
N ASP A 217 -3.71 -4.95 5.18
CA ASP A 217 -4.42 -4.62 6.42
C ASP A 217 -5.94 -4.70 6.24
N VAL A 218 -6.45 -4.16 5.14
CA VAL A 218 -7.87 -4.19 4.82
C VAL A 218 -8.28 -5.60 4.41
N GLY A 219 -7.47 -6.32 3.64
CA GLY A 219 -7.71 -7.71 3.30
C GLY A 219 -7.85 -8.61 4.53
N CYS A 220 -6.96 -8.44 5.51
CA CYS A 220 -7.05 -9.11 6.81
C CYS A 220 -8.32 -8.72 7.56
N THR A 221 -8.65 -7.42 7.63
CA THR A 221 -9.85 -6.93 8.32
C THR A 221 -11.14 -7.45 7.69
N LEU A 222 -11.15 -7.63 6.37
CA LEU A 222 -12.31 -8.09 5.61
C LEU A 222 -12.41 -9.61 5.50
N GLY A 223 -11.44 -10.37 6.02
CA GLY A 223 -11.41 -11.83 5.93
C GLY A 223 -11.21 -12.35 4.50
N ILE A 224 -10.59 -11.56 3.63
CA ILE A 224 -10.33 -11.91 2.22
C ILE A 224 -8.85 -12.20 1.96
N LEU A 225 -8.05 -12.29 3.02
CA LEU A 225 -6.65 -12.67 2.94
C LEU A 225 -6.52 -14.19 2.89
N SER A 226 -5.70 -14.71 1.97
CA SER A 226 -5.41 -16.15 1.89
C SER A 226 -4.73 -16.66 3.16
N GLU A 227 -5.03 -17.91 3.57
CA GLU A 227 -4.48 -18.55 4.78
C GLU A 227 -2.93 -18.52 4.83
N LYS A 228 -2.28 -18.65 3.67
CA LYS A 228 -0.81 -18.55 3.54
C LYS A 228 -0.29 -17.16 3.89
N SER A 229 -1.01 -16.12 3.48
CA SER A 229 -0.64 -14.72 3.74
C SER A 229 -0.97 -14.29 5.18
N THR A 230 -2.02 -14.86 5.79
CA THR A 230 -2.40 -14.59 7.18
C THR A 230 -1.31 -15.02 8.17
N THR A 231 -0.67 -16.16 7.94
CA THR A 231 0.39 -16.68 8.82
C THR A 231 1.70 -15.89 8.72
N GLU A 232 2.05 -15.33 7.56
CA GLU A 232 3.24 -14.48 7.38
C GLU A 232 3.08 -13.09 7.99
N ILE A 233 1.90 -12.47 7.82
CA ILE A 233 1.63 -11.12 8.34
C ILE A 233 1.46 -11.13 9.87
N CYS A 234 0.86 -12.18 10.43
CA CYS A 234 0.78 -12.34 11.88
C CYS A 234 2.16 -12.50 12.52
N LYS A 235 3.12 -13.19 11.89
CA LYS A 235 4.51 -13.29 12.41
C LYS A 235 5.19 -11.92 12.51
N ASN A 236 5.00 -11.03 11.53
CA ASN A 236 5.60 -9.69 11.53
C ASN A 236 4.94 -8.70 12.50
N ARG A 237 3.69 -8.93 12.92
CA ARG A 237 3.01 -8.10 13.92
C ARG A 237 3.54 -8.30 15.35
N PHE A 238 4.10 -9.48 15.64
CA PHE A 238 4.65 -9.82 16.96
C PHE A 238 6.17 -9.56 17.09
N SER A 239 6.86 -9.14 16.02
CA SER A 239 8.31 -8.87 16.05
C SER A 239 8.70 -7.43 16.42
N HIS A 240 7.74 -6.54 16.67
CA HIS A 240 7.99 -5.20 17.21
C HIS A 240 7.32 -5.00 18.58
N SER A 241 7.90 -5.62 19.60
CA SER A 241 7.86 -5.12 20.98
C SER A 241 9.22 -5.37 21.64
N PRO A 242 9.80 -4.41 22.37
CA PRO A 242 10.94 -4.70 23.23
C PRO A 242 10.43 -5.40 24.50
N THR A 243 11.07 -6.53 24.78
CA THR A 243 11.39 -7.09 26.09
C THR A 243 10.25 -7.57 27.02
N SER A 244 10.30 -8.89 27.20
CA SER A 244 10.27 -9.66 28.45
C SER A 244 8.94 -9.95 29.15
N SER A 245 8.79 -11.26 29.38
CA SER A 245 7.84 -11.98 30.25
C SER A 245 6.36 -11.90 29.86
N LEU A 246 5.92 -12.85 29.04
CA LEU A 246 5.01 -13.91 29.46
C LEU A 246 5.04 -15.01 28.38
N SER A 247 5.77 -16.07 28.66
CA SER A 247 5.72 -17.32 27.89
C SER A 247 4.37 -18.02 28.11
N ASN A 248 3.85 -18.63 27.04
CA ASN A 248 2.67 -19.48 26.96
C ASN A 248 1.28 -18.82 27.03
N THR A 249 0.83 -18.25 25.91
CA THR A 249 -0.58 -18.32 25.50
C THR A 249 -0.67 -18.29 23.97
N GLY A 250 -0.24 -19.38 23.34
CA GLY A 250 -0.52 -19.65 21.94
C GLY A 250 -1.20 -21.01 21.87
N ASN A 251 -2.50 -21.05 22.19
CA ASN A 251 -3.47 -22.14 21.94
C ASN A 251 -4.84 -21.87 22.63
N ALA A 252 -5.38 -20.65 22.60
CA ALA A 252 -6.61 -20.33 23.35
C ALA A 252 -7.93 -20.66 22.63
N GLU A 253 -7.93 -20.96 21.33
CA GLU A 253 -9.17 -21.29 20.60
C GLU A 253 -9.69 -22.71 20.86
N PRO A 254 -8.86 -23.76 21.08
CA PRO A 254 -9.37 -25.07 21.50
C PRO A 254 -9.68 -25.18 23.00
N GLU A 255 -9.04 -24.38 23.86
CA GLU A 255 -9.18 -24.51 25.32
C GLU A 255 -10.39 -23.78 25.91
N MET A 256 -10.89 -22.72 25.26
CA MET A 256 -12.10 -22.01 25.71
C MET A 256 -13.39 -22.86 25.60
N GLN A 257 -13.39 -23.92 24.78
CA GLN A 257 -14.56 -24.79 24.64
C GLN A 257 -14.70 -25.81 25.79
N VAL A 258 -13.75 -25.87 26.74
CA VAL A 258 -13.70 -26.89 27.81
C VAL A 258 -13.57 -26.29 29.21
N MET A 259 -13.93 -25.01 29.41
CA MET A 259 -13.91 -24.39 30.75
C MET A 259 -15.24 -24.59 31.51
N LYS A 260 -15.16 -24.99 32.79
CA LYS A 260 -16.34 -25.17 33.67
C LYS A 260 -16.80 -23.82 34.25
N GLY A 261 -18.10 -23.69 34.56
CA GLY A 261 -18.75 -22.41 34.93
C GLY A 261 -18.02 -21.54 35.96
N LYS A 262 -17.39 -22.13 36.99
CA LYS A 262 -16.66 -21.37 38.02
C LYS A 262 -15.37 -20.70 37.51
N GLN A 263 -14.70 -21.31 36.52
CA GLN A 263 -13.49 -20.75 35.88
C GLN A 263 -13.84 -19.63 34.89
N TRP A 264 -15.04 -19.71 34.30
CA TRP A 264 -15.59 -18.62 33.48
C TRP A 264 -15.90 -17.38 34.33
N GLU A 265 -16.52 -17.54 35.49
CA GLU A 265 -16.81 -16.40 36.40
C GLU A 265 -15.54 -15.64 36.82
N GLU A 266 -14.46 -16.36 37.13
CA GLU A 266 -13.16 -15.76 37.46
C GLU A 266 -12.53 -15.04 36.25
N CYS A 267 -12.56 -15.65 35.06
CA CYS A 267 -12.04 -15.05 33.83
C CYS A 267 -12.83 -13.79 33.40
N PHE A 268 -14.16 -13.84 33.47
CA PHE A 268 -15.01 -12.69 33.20
C PHE A 268 -14.79 -11.58 34.24
N GLY A 269 -14.70 -11.95 35.52
CA GLY A 269 -14.44 -11.06 36.65
C GLY A 269 -13.13 -10.28 36.52
N GLU A 270 -12.02 -10.98 36.27
CA GLU A 270 -10.68 -10.36 36.30
C GLU A 270 -10.30 -9.66 35.00
N ILE A 271 -10.71 -10.19 33.86
CA ILE A 271 -10.22 -9.75 32.55
C ILE A 271 -11.29 -8.98 31.80
N LEU A 272 -12.51 -9.54 31.67
CA LEU A 272 -13.52 -8.95 30.82
C LEU A 272 -14.06 -7.62 31.37
N PHE A 273 -14.44 -7.56 32.64
CA PHE A 273 -14.96 -6.33 33.23
C PHE A 273 -13.93 -5.20 33.22
N ARG A 274 -12.65 -5.51 33.43
CA ARG A 274 -11.55 -4.51 33.33
C ARG A 274 -11.35 -4.01 31.90
N LEU A 275 -11.47 -4.90 30.91
CA LEU A 275 -11.39 -4.51 29.49
C LEU A 275 -12.59 -3.70 29.04
N LEU A 276 -13.82 -4.08 29.45
CA LEU A 276 -15.04 -3.32 29.19
C LEU A 276 -14.98 -1.93 29.82
N GLN A 277 -14.49 -1.83 31.06
CA GLN A 277 -14.32 -0.56 31.75
C GLN A 277 -13.32 0.35 31.03
N LYS A 278 -12.17 -0.19 30.59
CA LYS A 278 -11.22 0.55 29.74
C LYS A 278 -11.79 0.96 28.38
N LEU A 279 -12.64 0.13 27.77
CA LEU A 279 -13.28 0.45 26.49
C LEU A 279 -14.32 1.57 26.63
N LEU A 280 -14.96 1.70 27.80
CA LEU A 280 -15.87 2.79 28.13
C LEU A 280 -15.13 4.12 28.37
N GLU A 281 -13.84 4.08 28.70
CA GLU A 281 -12.97 5.26 28.77
C GLU A 281 -12.68 5.81 27.36
N ASN A 282 -12.50 7.14 27.27
CA ASN A 282 -12.31 7.84 25.99
C ASN A 282 -10.83 7.77 25.55
N LEU A 283 -10.37 6.56 25.23
CA LEU A 283 -8.96 6.23 24.96
C LEU A 283 -8.37 6.95 23.73
N SER A 284 -9.22 7.37 22.79
CA SER A 284 -8.82 8.10 21.58
C SER A 284 -9.86 9.18 21.23
N PRO A 285 -9.73 10.40 21.80
CA PRO A 285 -10.70 11.47 21.57
C PRO A 285 -10.69 12.05 20.14
N MET A 286 -9.70 11.67 19.32
CA MET A 286 -9.56 12.12 17.93
C MET A 286 -10.30 11.22 16.92
N ASP A 287 -10.78 10.05 17.33
CA ASP A 287 -11.55 9.13 16.46
C ASP A 287 -12.73 8.49 17.21
N PRO A 288 -13.80 9.27 17.47
CA PRO A 288 -14.97 8.79 18.20
C PRO A 288 -15.74 7.70 17.42
N ILE A 289 -15.66 7.69 16.09
CA ILE A 289 -16.40 6.75 15.24
C ILE A 289 -15.72 5.37 15.25
N GLY A 290 -14.38 5.33 15.13
CA GLY A 290 -13.62 4.08 15.23
C GLY A 290 -13.70 3.45 16.62
N MET A 291 -13.77 4.27 17.68
CA MET A 291 -13.97 3.80 19.05
C MET A 291 -15.35 3.15 19.25
N GLU A 292 -16.41 3.76 18.70
CA GLU A 292 -17.75 3.18 18.78
C GLU A 292 -17.87 1.87 18.01
N GLU A 293 -17.26 1.78 16.82
CA GLU A 293 -17.21 0.53 16.04
C GLU A 293 -16.45 -0.57 16.80
N THR A 294 -15.37 -0.21 17.51
CA THR A 294 -14.60 -1.15 18.35
C THR A 294 -15.43 -1.62 19.55
N ARG A 295 -16.16 -0.73 20.21
CA ARG A 295 -17.09 -1.09 21.31
C ARG A 295 -18.17 -2.05 20.86
N VAL A 296 -18.82 -1.77 19.71
CA VAL A 296 -19.87 -2.62 19.15
C VAL A 296 -19.34 -4.02 18.83
N ARG A 297 -18.15 -4.13 18.22
CA ARG A 297 -17.54 -5.44 17.89
C ARG A 297 -17.17 -6.24 19.13
N VAL A 298 -16.64 -5.58 20.17
CA VAL A 298 -16.32 -6.24 21.44
C VAL A 298 -17.61 -6.70 22.13
N MET A 299 -18.66 -5.89 22.18
CA MET A 299 -19.96 -6.29 22.72
C MET A 299 -20.57 -7.46 21.94
N GLN A 300 -20.50 -7.46 20.61
CA GLN A 300 -21.00 -8.57 19.79
C GLN A 300 -20.23 -9.88 20.06
N LEU A 301 -18.92 -9.80 20.23
CA LEU A 301 -18.09 -10.97 20.56
C LEU A 301 -18.45 -11.53 21.93
N ILE A 302 -18.58 -10.67 22.94
CA ILE A 302 -18.98 -11.05 24.30
C ILE A 302 -20.38 -11.69 24.30
N SER A 303 -21.36 -11.05 23.65
CA SER A 303 -22.71 -11.58 23.51
C SER A 303 -22.73 -12.95 22.82
N LYS A 304 -21.90 -13.15 21.79
CA LYS A 304 -21.79 -14.43 21.09
C LYS A 304 -21.18 -15.52 21.97
N ILE A 305 -20.17 -15.19 22.78
CA ILE A 305 -19.56 -16.12 23.73
C ILE A 305 -20.55 -16.50 24.85
N LEU A 306 -21.26 -15.51 25.41
CA LEU A 306 -22.29 -15.74 26.43
C LEU A 306 -23.46 -16.58 25.91
N LEU A 307 -23.96 -16.27 24.71
CA LEU A 307 -25.05 -17.02 24.08
C LEU A 307 -24.65 -18.47 23.80
N ASN A 308 -23.43 -18.70 23.31
CA ASN A 308 -22.90 -20.04 23.11
C ASN A 308 -22.79 -20.81 24.44
N HIS A 309 -22.42 -20.15 25.54
CA HIS A 309 -22.38 -20.79 26.86
C HIS A 309 -23.78 -21.12 27.39
N LEU A 310 -24.76 -20.23 27.20
CA LEU A 310 -26.16 -20.46 27.61
C LEU A 310 -26.86 -21.57 26.81
N THR A 311 -26.38 -21.90 25.61
CA THR A 311 -26.90 -23.01 24.79
C THR A 311 -26.18 -24.34 25.02
N LEU A 312 -25.06 -24.33 25.76
CA LEU A 312 -24.28 -25.52 26.12
C LEU A 312 -24.52 -25.99 27.58
N VAL A 313 -25.39 -25.30 28.33
CA VAL A 313 -25.94 -25.70 29.64
C VAL A 313 -27.38 -26.15 29.45
#